data_AF-A0A2P2KQJ9-F1
#
_entry.id   AF-A0A2P2KQJ9-F1
#
_cell.length_a   1.000
_cell.length_b   1.000
_cell.length_c   1.000
_cell.angle_alpha   90.00
_cell.angle_beta   90.00
_cell.angle_gamma   90.00
#
_symmetry.space_group_name_H-M   'P 1'
#
loop_
_entity.id
_entity.type
_entity.pdbx_description
1 polymer ?
#
loop_
_entity_poly.entity_id
_entity_poly.type
_entity_poly.pdbx_seq_one_letter_code
_entity_poly.pdbx_strand_id
1 'polypeptide(L)'
;MAASERTVLQFTSAPSSTSLSARVHPLVIFNICDCYVRRPDQAERVIGTLLGSILPDGTVDIRNSYAVPHNESSDQVALDIDYHHNMLLSHQKVNPKEVIVGW
;
A
#
# COMPACT_ATOMS: atom_id res chain seq x y z
N MET A 1 1.61 -28.68 -18.27
CA MET A 1 0.65 -28.05 -17.34
C MET A 1 1.45 -27.47 -16.19
N ALA A 2 2.01 -26.28 -16.36
CA ALA A 2 2.87 -25.66 -15.36
C ALA A 2 2.01 -25.04 -14.26
N ALA A 3 2.20 -25.50 -13.02
CA ALA A 3 1.54 -24.94 -11.86
C ALA A 3 2.03 -23.49 -11.66
N SER A 4 1.09 -22.55 -11.67
CA SER A 4 1.34 -21.14 -11.36
C SER A 4 1.62 -21.02 -9.86
N GLU A 5 2.89 -21.02 -9.48
CA GLU A 5 3.32 -20.65 -8.14
C GLU A 5 3.01 -19.17 -7.91
N ARG A 6 1.94 -18.90 -7.16
CA ARG A 6 1.60 -17.55 -6.72
C ARG A 6 2.56 -17.19 -5.57
N THR A 7 3.50 -16.29 -5.82
CA THR A 7 4.31 -15.66 -4.78
C THR A 7 3.40 -14.85 -3.87
N VAL A 8 2.90 -15.45 -2.79
CA VAL A 8 2.19 -14.76 -1.73
C VAL A 8 3.14 -14.66 -0.56
N LEU A 9 3.60 -13.45 -0.26
CA LEU A 9 4.30 -13.17 0.99
C LEU A 9 3.26 -13.22 2.11
N GLN A 10 3.17 -14.37 2.80
CA GLN A 10 2.33 -14.52 3.99
C GLN A 10 3.04 -13.90 5.19
N PHE A 11 2.51 -12.77 5.66
CA PHE A 11 2.92 -12.18 6.93
C PHE A 11 2.03 -12.76 8.03
N THR A 12 2.52 -13.73 8.80
CA THR A 12 1.78 -14.31 9.93
C THR A 12 1.87 -13.36 11.14
N SER A 13 0.77 -12.70 11.50
CA SER A 13 0.65 -12.02 12.80
C SER A 13 -0.01 -12.93 13.85
N ALA A 14 0.30 -12.68 15.12
CA ALA A 14 -0.08 -13.43 16.32
C ALA A 14 -1.61 -13.68 16.44
N PRO A 15 -2.07 -14.64 17.28
CA PRO A 15 -3.45 -15.09 17.28
C PRO A 15 -4.37 -14.08 17.97
N SER A 16 -4.86 -13.10 17.21
CA SER A 16 -6.18 -12.53 17.45
C SER A 16 -7.21 -13.39 16.71
N SER A 17 -8.41 -13.53 17.25
CA SER A 17 -9.42 -14.54 16.90
C SER A 17 -10.05 -14.43 15.48
N THR A 18 -9.40 -13.73 14.55
CA THR A 18 -9.74 -13.66 13.13
C THR A 18 -8.46 -13.63 12.30
N SER A 19 -8.14 -14.72 11.62
CA SER A 19 -6.99 -14.76 10.69
C SER A 19 -7.26 -13.87 9.48
N LEU A 20 -6.62 -12.71 9.41
CA LEU A 20 -6.68 -11.82 8.24
C LEU A 20 -5.62 -12.27 7.21
N SER A 21 -6.04 -12.50 5.97
CA SER A 21 -5.14 -12.86 4.87
C SER A 21 -4.94 -11.65 3.95
N ALA A 22 -3.70 -11.41 3.53
CA ALA A 22 -3.37 -10.37 2.56
C ALA A 22 -2.51 -10.94 1.42
N ARG A 23 -2.75 -10.44 0.20
CA ARG A 23 -2.00 -10.79 -1.00
C ARG A 23 -1.42 -9.51 -1.58
N VAL A 24 -0.09 -9.44 -1.60
CA VAL A 24 0.63 -8.27 -2.11
C VAL A 24 1.16 -8.57 -3.51
N HIS A 25 0.81 -7.74 -4.48
CA HIS A 25 1.33 -7.86 -5.84
C HIS A 25 2.76 -7.30 -5.90
N PRO A 26 3.68 -7.91 -6.67
CA PRO A 26 5.08 -7.43 -6.75
C PRO A 26 5.23 -5.95 -7.12
N LEU A 27 4.30 -5.42 -7.92
CA LEU A 27 4.26 -4.00 -8.28
C LEU A 27 4.26 -3.08 -7.04
N VAL A 28 3.52 -3.45 -6.00
CA VAL A 28 3.44 -2.67 -4.74
C VAL A 28 4.81 -2.59 -4.09
N ILE A 29 5.52 -3.70 -4.03
CA ILE A 29 6.86 -3.78 -3.43
C ILE A 29 7.85 -2.93 -4.24
N PHE A 30 7.81 -3.05 -5.57
CA PHE A 30 8.65 -2.22 -6.44
C PHE A 30 8.35 -0.74 -6.28
N ASN A 31 7.09 -0.33 -6.22
CA ASN A 31 6.70 1.06 -5.98
C ASN A 31 7.24 1.57 -4.63
N ILE A 32 7.12 0.77 -3.56
CA ILE A 32 7.63 1.15 -2.23
C ILE A 32 9.15 1.33 -2.26
N CYS A 33 9.89 0.39 -2.84
CA CYS A 33 11.35 0.48 -2.96
C CYS A 33 11.78 1.68 -3.79
N ASP A 34 11.11 1.91 -4.92
CA ASP A 34 11.38 3.02 -5.84
C ASP A 34 11.10 4.38 -5.17
N CYS A 35 10.00 4.49 -4.42
CA CYS A 35 9.71 5.66 -3.60
C CYS A 35 10.75 5.87 -2.50
N TYR A 36 11.22 4.80 -1.84
CA TYR A 36 12.25 4.90 -0.80
C TYR A 36 13.60 5.36 -1.36
N VAL A 37 14.01 4.86 -2.53
CA VAL A 37 15.27 5.27 -3.18
C VAL A 37 15.23 6.72 -3.66
N ARG A 38 14.07 7.22 -4.10
CA ARG A 38 13.91 8.60 -4.58
C ARG A 38 13.47 9.60 -3.51
N ARG A 39 13.41 9.19 -2.24
CA ARG A 39 13.04 10.10 -1.15
C ARG A 39 14.11 11.21 -0.98
N PRO A 40 13.75 12.38 -0.44
CA PRO A 40 14.74 13.42 -0.12
C PRO A 40 15.82 12.88 0.84
N ASP A 41 17.07 13.32 0.68
CA ASP A 41 18.20 12.82 1.49
C ASP A 41 17.98 12.98 3.01
N GLN A 42 17.25 14.03 3.41
CA GLN A 42 16.91 14.30 4.82
C GLN A 42 15.74 13.45 5.37
N ALA A 43 15.02 12.70 4.52
CA ALA A 43 13.90 11.87 4.96
C ALA A 43 14.40 10.47 5.36
N GLU A 44 14.08 10.02 6.57
CA GLU A 44 14.47 8.68 7.03
C GLU A 44 13.49 7.58 6.58
N ARG A 45 12.23 7.94 6.38
CA ARG A 45 11.15 7.02 5.98
C ARG A 45 10.27 7.62 4.88
N VAL A 46 9.44 6.76 4.29
CA VAL A 46 8.42 7.12 3.30
C VAL A 46 7.08 6.59 3.82
N ILE A 47 6.05 7.42 3.74
CA ILE A 47 4.67 7.05 4.05
C ILE A 47 3.91 6.94 2.74
N GLY A 48 3.11 5.90 2.59
CA GLY A 48 2.31 5.67 1.39
C GLY A 48 0.90 5.22 1.72
N THR A 49 0.11 5.00 0.68
CA THR A 49 -1.22 4.43 0.78
C THR A 49 -1.28 3.20 -0.11
N LEU A 50 -1.87 2.13 0.42
CA LEU A 50 -2.08 0.86 -0.27
C LEU A 50 -3.47 0.85 -0.90
N LEU A 51 -3.51 0.46 -2.18
CA LEU A 51 -4.73 0.36 -2.98
C LEU A 51 -4.99 -1.08 -3.40
N GLY A 52 -6.26 -1.46 -3.38
CA GLY A 52 -6.65 -2.82 -3.68
C GLY A 52 -8.14 -3.05 -3.57
N SER A 53 -8.49 -4.28 -3.23
CA SER A 53 -9.87 -4.70 -2.98
C SER A 53 -9.91 -5.84 -1.97
N ILE A 54 -11.02 -5.97 -1.26
CA ILE A 54 -11.28 -7.16 -0.42
C ILE A 54 -11.96 -8.22 -1.31
N LEU A 55 -11.38 -9.42 -1.36
CA LEU A 55 -11.92 -10.56 -2.10
C LEU A 55 -13.11 -11.19 -1.35
N PRO A 56 -13.96 -11.98 -2.03
CA PRO A 56 -15.13 -12.61 -1.39
C PRO A 56 -14.80 -13.55 -0.22
N ASP A 57 -13.57 -14.07 -0.16
CA ASP A 57 -13.05 -14.91 0.92
C ASP A 57 -12.47 -14.10 2.11
N GLY A 58 -12.57 -12.77 2.07
CA GLY A 58 -12.02 -11.88 3.08
C GLY A 58 -10.54 -11.54 2.91
N THR A 59 -9.86 -12.06 1.88
CA THR A 59 -8.46 -11.75 1.61
C THR A 59 -8.32 -10.33 1.06
N VAL A 60 -7.41 -9.54 1.63
CA VAL A 60 -7.06 -8.20 1.13
C VAL A 60 -6.10 -8.35 -0.06
N ASP A 61 -6.55 -8.06 -1.27
CA ASP A 61 -5.73 -8.12 -2.49
C ASP A 61 -5.18 -6.73 -2.82
N ILE A 62 -3.91 -6.51 -2.48
CA ILE A 62 -3.17 -5.24 -2.58
C ILE A 62 -2.46 -5.19 -3.92
N ARG A 63 -2.92 -4.33 -4.81
CA ARG A 63 -2.48 -4.30 -6.23
C ARG A 63 -1.65 -3.08 -6.58
N ASN A 64 -1.81 -1.99 -5.85
CA ASN A 64 -1.13 -0.74 -6.14
C ASN A 64 -0.79 0.02 -4.85
N SER A 65 0.07 1.02 -4.97
CA SER A 65 0.45 1.90 -3.86
C SER A 65 1.02 3.21 -4.39
N TYR A 66 0.84 4.29 -3.63
CA TYR A 66 1.47 5.58 -3.91
C TYR A 66 2.02 6.21 -2.63
N ALA A 67 3.10 6.98 -2.74
CA ALA A 67 3.66 7.73 -1.62
C ALA A 67 2.84 9.00 -1.34
N VAL A 68 2.72 9.36 -0.07
CA VAL A 68 2.08 10.61 0.37
C VAL A 68 3.17 11.53 0.92
N PRO A 69 3.30 12.76 0.40
CA PRO A 69 4.19 13.76 0.97
C PRO A 69 3.86 13.96 2.44
N HIS A 70 4.91 13.92 3.26
CA HIS A 70 4.79 14.07 4.70
C HIS A 70 5.93 14.92 5.24
N ASN A 71 5.68 15.57 6.36
CA ASN A 71 6.68 16.32 7.10
C ASN A 71 6.77 15.76 8.51
N GLU A 72 7.99 15.50 8.97
CA GLU A 72 8.25 14.93 10.28
C GLU A 72 8.91 15.96 11.18
N SER A 73 8.33 16.13 12.35
CA SER A 73 8.90 16.87 13.47
C SER A 73 9.08 15.89 14.64
N SER A 74 9.77 16.32 15.71
CA SER A 74 10.20 15.43 16.81
C SER A 74 9.11 14.50 17.35
N ASP A 75 7.85 14.95 17.39
CA ASP A 75 6.74 14.19 17.95
C ASP A 75 5.52 14.09 17.02
N GLN A 76 5.59 14.66 15.81
CA GLN A 76 4.43 14.74 14.92
C GLN A 76 4.78 14.46 13.47
N VAL A 77 3.85 13.78 12.80
CA VAL A 77 3.87 13.51 11.36
C VAL A 77 2.68 14.21 10.73
N ALA A 78 2.95 15.17 9.85
CA ALA A 78 1.93 15.85 9.08
C ALA A 78 1.88 15.28 7.66
N LEU A 79 0.68 14.89 7.20
CA LEU A 79 0.45 14.39 5.85
C LEU A 79 -0.20 15.47 4.99
N ASP A 80 0.17 15.53 3.71
CA ASP A 80 -0.52 16.36 2.72
C ASP A 80 -1.85 15.68 2.30
N ILE A 81 -2.94 16.12 2.94
CA ILE A 81 -4.28 15.57 2.73
C ILE A 81 -4.83 15.92 1.35
N ASP A 82 -4.51 17.11 0.82
CA ASP A 82 -4.97 17.54 -0.50
C ASP A 82 -4.31 16.71 -1.60
N TYR A 83 -3.00 16.45 -1.47
CA TYR A 83 -2.29 15.53 -2.34
C TYR A 83 -2.90 14.12 -2.25
N HIS A 84 -3.12 13.60 -1.05
CA HIS A 84 -3.69 12.28 -0.85
C HIS A 84 -5.04 12.13 -1.54
N HIS A 85 -5.94 13.10 -1.39
CA HIS A 85 -7.25 13.10 -2.02
C HIS A 85 -7.17 13.18 -3.54
N ASN A 86 -6.36 14.09 -4.08
CA ASN A 86 -6.18 14.25 -5.53
C ASN A 86 -5.57 13.00 -6.19
N MET A 87 -4.63 12.35 -5.49
CA MET A 87 -4.00 11.13 -5.96
C MET A 87 -4.99 9.96 -5.98
N LEU A 88 -5.78 9.79 -4.91
CA LEU A 88 -6.84 8.79 -4.86
C LEU A 88 -7.83 8.97 -6.02
N LEU A 89 -8.30 10.20 -6.25
CA LEU A 89 -9.21 10.50 -7.36
C LEU A 89 -8.59 10.17 -8.72
N SER A 90 -7.30 10.42 -8.90
CA SER A 90 -6.58 10.09 -10.13
C SER A 90 -6.51 8.58 -10.36
N HIS A 91 -6.22 7.81 -9.31
CA HIS A 91 -6.26 6.35 -9.36
C HIS A 91 -7.66 5.81 -9.68
N GLN A 92 -8.70 6.38 -9.04
CA GLN A 92 -10.09 5.98 -9.28
C GLN A 92 -10.57 6.30 -10.70
N LYS A 93 -10.05 7.35 -11.35
CA LYS A 93 -10.33 7.61 -12.78
C LYS A 93 -9.80 6.51 -13.70
N VAL A 94 -8.68 5.88 -13.34
CA VAL A 94 -8.07 4.78 -14.11
C VAL A 94 -8.74 3.46 -13.77
N ASN A 95 -8.93 3.18 -12.48
CA ASN A 95 -9.56 1.96 -11.99
C ASN A 95 -10.52 2.27 -10.84
N PRO A 96 -11.82 2.45 -11.11
CA PRO A 96 -12.81 2.77 -10.09
C PRO A 96 -13.02 1.67 -9.02
N LYS A 97 -12.51 0.45 -9.26
CA LYS A 97 -12.64 -0.68 -8.34
C LYS A 97 -11.56 -0.70 -7.26
N GLU A 98 -10.49 0.08 -7.42
CA GLU A 98 -9.46 0.22 -6.40
C GLU A 98 -9.92 1.14 -5.28
N VAL A 99 -9.84 0.64 -4.05
CA VAL A 99 -10.12 1.39 -2.83
C VAL A 99 -8.90 1.39 -1.93
N ILE A 100 -8.88 2.31 -0.97
CA ILE A 100 -7.86 2.31 0.08
C ILE A 100 -8.05 1.06 0.94
N VAL A 101 -6.97 0.29 1.09
CA VAL A 101 -6.93 -0.93 1.91
C VAL A 101 -5.95 -0.84 3.08
N GLY A 102 -5.11 0.21 3.12
CA GLY A 102 -4.14 0.45 4.19
C GLY A 102 -3.15 1.56 3.86
N TRP A 103 -2.13 1.70 4.71
CA TRP A 103 -0.99 2.61 4.58
C TRP A 103 0.25 1.99 5.22
#